data_AF-A0AA93HPX7-F1
#
_entry.id   AF-A0AA93HPX7-F1
#
_cell.length_a   1.000
_cell.length_b   1.000
_cell.length_c   1.000
_cell.angle_alpha   90.00
_cell.angle_beta   90.00
_cell.angle_gamma   90.00
#
_symmetry.space_group_name_H-M   'P 1'
#
loop_
_entity.id
_entity.type
_entity.pdbx_description
1 polymer ?
#
loop_
_entity_poly.entity_id
_entity_poly.type
_entity_poly.pdbx_seq_one_letter_code
_entity_poly.pdbx_strand_id
1 'polypeptide(L)'
;MLHRHAFATPPRKRFLPRIPDAQPLTPEGYLRLRRKAAGLEIRDLAARLTDLRTALVEAGELPAGMLVGGGDIVSLLVMLEAPGVRARMRETLDAIATVMPFDADVYQQLADADQRRHPRVCRGCGTSAHDHDMPSWATATSCTRCDPAGEGL
;
A
#
# COMPACT_ATOMS: atom_id res chain seq x y z
N MET A 1 0.40 -57.19 -14.86
CA MET A 1 0.05 -55.79 -15.21
C MET A 1 0.45 -54.91 -14.04
N LEU A 2 1.56 -54.17 -14.15
CA LEU A 2 2.05 -53.26 -13.09
C LEU A 2 1.83 -51.82 -13.58
N HIS A 3 0.90 -51.10 -12.94
CA HIS A 3 0.63 -49.70 -13.24
C HIS A 3 1.76 -48.83 -12.68
N ARG A 4 2.49 -48.19 -13.59
CA ARG A 4 3.56 -47.24 -13.29
C ARG A 4 2.91 -45.88 -13.02
N HIS A 5 2.74 -45.53 -11.75
CA HIS A 5 2.29 -44.19 -11.38
C HIS A 5 3.38 -43.17 -11.76
N ALA A 6 3.06 -42.31 -12.71
CA ALA A 6 3.88 -41.17 -13.07
C ALA A 6 3.79 -40.14 -11.94
N PHE A 7 4.87 -39.98 -11.18
CA PHE A 7 5.00 -38.87 -10.23
C PHE A 7 5.16 -37.58 -11.05
N ALA A 8 4.12 -36.76 -11.07
CA ALA A 8 4.21 -35.42 -11.64
C ALA A 8 5.23 -34.60 -10.83
N THR A 9 6.29 -34.15 -11.50
CA THR A 9 7.27 -33.24 -10.91
C THR A 9 6.55 -31.95 -10.51
N PRO A 10 6.60 -31.51 -9.23
CA PRO A 10 6.00 -30.25 -8.85
C PRO A 10 6.69 -29.11 -9.62
N PRO A 11 5.94 -28.07 -10.06
CA PRO A 11 6.55 -26.94 -10.74
C PRO A 11 7.65 -26.35 -9.87
N ARG A 12 8.84 -26.13 -10.45
CA ARG A 12 9.94 -25.46 -9.76
C ARG A 12 9.43 -24.13 -9.22
N LYS A 13 9.37 -23.99 -7.90
CA LYS A 13 9.03 -22.72 -7.24
C LYS A 13 9.95 -21.65 -7.80
N ARG A 14 9.39 -20.66 -8.50
CA ARG A 14 10.13 -19.44 -8.84
C ARG A 14 10.45 -18.76 -7.52
N PHE A 15 11.69 -18.88 -7.06
CA PHE A 15 12.20 -18.04 -5.98
C PHE A 15 12.15 -16.60 -6.48
N LEU A 16 11.18 -15.84 -5.97
CA LEU A 16 11.22 -14.40 -6.12
C LEU A 16 12.46 -13.89 -5.37
N PRO A 17 13.19 -12.91 -5.92
CA PRO A 17 14.34 -12.35 -5.21
C PRO A 17 13.88 -11.83 -3.86
N ARG A 18 14.57 -12.28 -2.79
CA ARG A 18 14.32 -11.87 -1.40
C ARG A 18 14.37 -10.34 -1.34
N ILE A 19 13.31 -9.71 -0.84
CA ILE A 19 13.27 -8.25 -0.68
C ILE A 19 14.26 -7.88 0.45
N PRO A 20 15.31 -7.09 0.20
CA PRO A 20 16.30 -6.77 1.22
C PRO A 20 15.69 -5.92 2.36
N ASP A 21 16.06 -6.24 3.60
CA ASP A 21 15.59 -5.58 4.83
C ASP A 21 16.23 -4.21 5.11
N ALA A 22 17.14 -3.72 4.28
CA ALA A 22 18.16 -2.76 4.72
C ALA A 22 17.65 -1.35 5.08
N GLN A 23 16.44 -0.94 4.67
CA GLN A 23 15.90 0.38 5.01
C GLN A 23 14.50 0.33 5.62
N PRO A 24 14.26 1.09 6.70
CA PRO A 24 12.92 1.35 7.22
C PRO A 24 11.98 1.84 6.13
N LEU A 25 10.70 1.44 6.19
CA LEU A 25 9.73 1.90 5.22
C LEU A 25 9.47 3.39 5.47
N THR A 26 9.61 4.22 4.45
CA THR A 26 9.26 5.63 4.56
C THR A 26 7.77 5.83 4.25
N PRO A 27 7.13 6.90 4.75
CA PRO A 27 5.71 7.16 4.48
C PRO A 27 5.42 7.28 2.97
N GLU A 28 6.28 7.95 2.20
CA GLU A 28 6.16 8.02 0.74
C GLU A 28 6.36 6.66 0.07
N GLY A 29 7.27 5.84 0.61
CA GLY A 29 7.48 4.46 0.18
C GLY A 29 6.25 3.59 0.41
N TYR A 30 5.58 3.77 1.55
CA TYR A 30 4.33 3.09 1.88
C TYR A 30 3.18 3.48 0.95
N LEU A 31 2.97 4.78 0.73
CA LEU A 31 1.94 5.28 -0.19
C LEU A 31 2.14 4.71 -1.60
N ARG A 32 3.37 4.82 -2.13
CA ARG A 32 3.73 4.27 -3.44
C ARG A 32 3.50 2.77 -3.52
N LEU A 33 3.87 2.04 -2.45
CA LEU A 33 3.73 0.59 -2.40
C LEU A 33 2.26 0.16 -2.43
N ARG A 34 1.40 0.79 -1.64
CA ARG A 34 -0.04 0.49 -1.62
C ARG A 34 -0.71 0.82 -2.94
N ARG A 35 -0.37 1.97 -3.55
CA ARG A 35 -0.88 2.34 -4.87
C ARG A 35 -0.50 1.30 -5.93
N LYS A 36 0.77 0.90 -5.99
CA LYS A 36 1.25 -0.13 -6.93
C LYS A 36 0.63 -1.50 -6.67
N ALA A 37 0.45 -1.87 -5.40
CA ALA A 37 -0.19 -3.13 -5.02
C ALA A 37 -1.68 -3.17 -5.41
N ALA A 38 -2.34 -2.01 -5.42
CA ALA A 38 -3.70 -1.84 -5.95
C ALA A 38 -3.76 -1.79 -7.48
N GLY A 39 -2.61 -1.88 -8.17
CA GLY A 39 -2.52 -1.82 -9.63
C GLY A 39 -2.83 -0.44 -10.21
N LEU A 40 -2.65 0.63 -9.45
CA LEU A 40 -2.99 1.99 -9.85
C LEU A 40 -1.76 2.78 -10.31
N GLU A 41 -1.88 3.46 -11.44
CA GLU A 41 -0.97 4.56 -11.76
C GLU A 41 -1.36 5.83 -10.97
N ILE A 42 -0.44 6.79 -10.88
CA ILE A 42 -0.74 8.07 -10.17
C ILE A 42 -1.97 8.76 -10.77
N ARG A 43 -2.13 8.70 -12.10
CA ARG A 43 -3.27 9.30 -12.79
C ARG A 43 -4.59 8.61 -12.46
N ASP A 44 -4.59 7.28 -12.31
CA ASP A 44 -5.79 6.53 -11.95
C ASP A 44 -6.23 6.87 -10.52
N LEU A 45 -5.28 6.96 -9.60
CA LEU A 45 -5.55 7.39 -8.23
C LEU A 45 -6.09 8.82 -8.20
N ALA A 46 -5.50 9.74 -8.98
CA ALA A 46 -5.97 11.12 -9.08
C ALA A 46 -7.39 11.21 -9.65
N ALA A 47 -7.72 10.41 -10.66
CA ALA A 47 -9.07 10.34 -11.22
C ALA A 47 -10.08 9.89 -10.16
N ARG A 48 -9.79 8.80 -9.43
CA ARG A 48 -10.68 8.32 -8.34
C ARG A 48 -10.90 9.35 -7.23
N LEU A 49 -9.84 10.08 -6.84
CA LEU A 49 -9.97 11.16 -5.86
C LEU A 49 -10.80 12.33 -6.40
N THR A 50 -10.71 12.61 -7.71
CA THR A 50 -11.53 13.62 -8.36
C THR A 50 -13.00 13.21 -8.35
N ASP A 51 -13.30 11.97 -8.70
CA ASP A 51 -14.66 11.42 -8.70
C ASP A 51 -15.26 11.44 -7.29
N LEU A 52 -14.50 11.00 -6.28
CA LEU A 52 -14.90 11.07 -4.88
C LEU A 52 -15.22 12.51 -4.45
N ARG A 53 -14.35 13.46 -4.80
CA ARG A 53 -14.58 14.89 -4.50
C ARG A 53 -15.85 15.40 -5.15
N THR A 54 -16.10 15.05 -6.42
CA THR A 54 -17.32 15.45 -7.14
C THR A 54 -18.56 14.89 -6.45
N ALA A 55 -18.56 13.59 -6.11
CA ALA A 55 -19.67 12.94 -5.44
C ALA A 55 -19.99 13.58 -4.07
N LEU A 56 -18.98 13.92 -3.27
CA LEU A 56 -19.17 14.54 -1.96
C LEU A 56 -19.66 15.99 -2.04
N VAL A 57 -19.24 16.74 -3.08
CA VAL A 57 -19.78 18.07 -3.36
C VAL A 57 -21.24 17.99 -3.80
N GLU A 58 -21.59 17.05 -4.67
CA GLU A 58 -22.96 16.82 -5.12
C GLU A 58 -23.88 16.39 -3.97
N ALA A 59 -23.36 15.60 -3.02
CA ALA A 59 -24.06 15.21 -1.81
C ALA A 59 -24.20 16.34 -0.77
N GLY A 60 -23.52 17.48 -0.96
CA GLY A 60 -23.50 18.60 -0.02
C GLY A 60 -22.71 18.32 1.27
N GLU A 61 -21.91 17.25 1.28
CA GLU A 61 -21.10 16.85 2.43
C GLU A 61 -19.81 17.66 2.53
N LEU A 62 -19.40 18.31 1.44
CA LEU A 62 -18.21 19.16 1.40
C LEU A 62 -18.39 20.44 0.58
N PRO A 63 -17.75 21.54 0.98
CA PRO A 63 -17.60 22.69 0.10
C PRO A 63 -16.74 22.33 -1.12
N ALA A 64 -17.07 22.90 -2.28
CA ALA A 64 -16.28 22.78 -3.51
C ALA A 64 -14.85 23.35 -3.28
N GLY A 65 -13.94 22.51 -2.79
CA GLY A 65 -12.55 22.88 -2.52
C GLY A 65 -11.83 22.12 -1.41
N MET A 66 -12.49 21.25 -0.63
CA MET A 66 -11.96 20.85 0.70
C MET A 66 -11.27 19.48 0.83
N LEU A 67 -11.13 18.66 -0.22
CA LEU A 67 -10.55 17.30 -0.07
C LEU A 67 -9.07 17.17 -0.44
N VAL A 68 -8.61 18.07 -1.29
CA VAL A 68 -7.26 18.11 -1.84
C VAL A 68 -7.08 19.58 -2.17
N GLY A 69 -6.35 20.33 -1.33
CA GLY A 69 -6.26 21.79 -1.41
C GLY A 69 -6.14 22.24 -2.87
N GLY A 70 -6.99 23.19 -3.29
CA GLY A 70 -7.58 23.36 -4.63
C GLY A 70 -6.70 23.40 -5.91
N GLY A 71 -5.47 22.89 -5.89
CA GLY A 71 -4.64 22.59 -7.04
C GLY A 71 -4.88 21.20 -7.63
N ASP A 72 -4.00 20.85 -8.56
CA ASP A 72 -4.03 19.59 -9.31
C ASP A 72 -3.70 18.37 -8.42
N ILE A 73 -4.62 17.40 -8.39
CA ILE A 73 -4.49 16.17 -7.58
C ILE A 73 -3.31 15.33 -8.05
N VAL A 74 -3.01 15.29 -9.35
CA VAL A 74 -1.85 14.55 -9.87
C VAL A 74 -0.57 15.13 -9.28
N SER A 75 -0.40 16.45 -9.34
CA SER A 75 0.73 17.15 -8.76
C SER A 75 0.85 16.91 -7.24
N LEU A 76 -0.26 16.91 -6.50
CA LEU A 76 -0.23 16.57 -5.07
C LEU A 76 0.30 15.14 -4.85
N LEU A 77 -0.23 14.15 -5.56
CA LEU A 77 0.18 12.76 -5.39
C LEU A 77 1.65 12.54 -5.78
N VAL A 78 2.13 13.19 -6.84
CA VAL A 78 3.55 13.18 -7.21
C VAL A 78 4.41 13.74 -6.08
N MET A 79 3.99 14.86 -5.47
CA MET A 79 4.70 15.42 -4.33
C MET A 79 4.67 14.50 -3.11
N LEU A 80 3.52 13.90 -2.78
CA LEU A 80 3.40 12.99 -1.63
C LEU A 80 4.23 11.71 -1.78
N GLU A 81 4.52 11.30 -3.00
CA GLU A 81 5.44 10.18 -3.28
C GLU A 81 6.90 10.61 -3.42
N ALA A 82 7.22 11.91 -3.31
CA ALA A 82 8.58 12.39 -3.36
C ALA A 82 9.28 12.17 -2.00
N PRO A 83 10.60 11.85 -2.00
CA PRO A 83 11.34 11.62 -0.77
C PRO A 83 11.25 12.79 0.21
N GLY A 84 10.92 12.49 1.48
CA GLY A 84 10.88 13.48 2.56
C GLY A 84 9.66 14.41 2.57
N VAL A 85 8.75 14.31 1.59
CA VAL A 85 7.49 15.06 1.60
C VAL A 85 6.46 14.31 2.44
N ARG A 86 5.69 15.06 3.23
CA ARG A 86 4.64 14.51 4.10
C ARG A 86 3.30 15.18 3.80
N ALA A 87 2.23 14.40 3.88
CA ALA A 87 0.89 14.95 3.93
C ALA A 87 0.74 15.86 5.16
N ARG A 88 0.24 17.08 4.95
CA ARG A 88 -0.01 18.04 6.04
C ARG A 88 -1.36 17.83 6.72
N MET A 89 -2.33 17.33 5.95
CA MET A 89 -3.73 17.19 6.36
C MET A 89 -4.05 15.70 6.45
N ARG A 90 -4.68 15.29 7.56
CA ARG A 90 -5.14 13.91 7.76
C ARG A 90 -6.24 13.56 6.76
N GLU A 91 -7.08 14.54 6.44
CA GLU A 91 -8.19 14.46 5.51
C GLU A 91 -7.74 14.02 4.12
N THR A 92 -6.55 14.46 3.67
CA THR A 92 -5.95 13.97 2.42
C THR A 92 -5.65 12.47 2.48
N LEU A 93 -5.18 11.97 3.62
CA LEU A 93 -4.87 10.56 3.80
C LEU A 93 -6.13 9.70 3.88
N ASP A 94 -7.17 10.21 4.57
CA ASP A 94 -8.46 9.52 4.68
C ASP A 94 -9.18 9.47 3.31
N ALA A 95 -9.07 10.53 2.51
CA ALA A 95 -9.56 10.53 1.12
C ALA A 95 -8.86 9.46 0.27
N ILE A 96 -7.55 9.30 0.43
CA ILE A 96 -6.79 8.24 -0.24
C ILE A 96 -7.24 6.85 0.23
N ALA A 97 -7.46 6.68 1.54
CA ALA A 97 -7.97 5.43 2.13
C ALA A 97 -9.35 5.03 1.59
N THR A 98 -10.15 6.00 1.16
CA THR A 98 -11.49 5.74 0.59
C THR A 98 -11.42 5.15 -0.82
N VAL A 99 -10.37 5.45 -1.60
CA VAL A 99 -10.30 5.09 -3.03
C VAL A 99 -9.34 3.95 -3.36
N MET A 100 -8.51 3.53 -2.39
CA MET A 100 -7.65 2.37 -2.50
C MET A 100 -7.36 1.77 -1.13
N PRO A 101 -6.97 0.47 -1.05
CA PRO A 101 -6.48 -0.11 0.19
C PRO A 101 -5.29 0.71 0.69
N PHE A 102 -5.47 1.43 1.80
CA PHE A 102 -4.46 2.30 2.38
C PHE A 102 -4.87 2.61 3.83
N ASP A 103 -3.90 2.66 4.73
CA ASP A 103 -4.12 2.96 6.14
C ASP A 103 -3.40 4.27 6.50
N ALA A 104 -4.20 5.29 6.81
CA ALA A 104 -3.70 6.60 7.16
C ALA A 104 -2.97 6.63 8.51
N ASP A 105 -3.33 5.75 9.47
CA ASP A 105 -2.63 5.62 10.75
C ASP A 105 -1.25 5.01 10.55
N VAL A 106 -1.14 3.98 9.72
CA VAL A 106 0.16 3.40 9.35
C VAL A 106 1.05 4.45 8.67
N TYR A 107 0.51 5.23 7.73
CA TYR A 107 1.26 6.31 7.09
C TYR A 107 1.77 7.32 8.13
N GLN A 108 0.91 7.79 9.04
CA GLN A 108 1.30 8.76 10.07
C GLN A 108 2.32 8.19 11.05
N GLN A 109 2.17 6.92 11.45
CA GLN A 109 3.14 6.26 12.32
C GLN A 109 4.51 6.14 11.65
N LEU A 110 4.58 5.85 10.34
CA LEU A 110 5.83 5.85 9.59
C LEU A 110 6.44 7.25 9.45
N ALA A 111 5.61 8.30 9.40
CA ALA A 111 6.07 9.68 9.34
C ALA A 111 6.61 10.18 10.68
N ASP A 112 5.89 9.94 11.78
CA ASP A 112 6.11 10.67 13.03
C ASP A 112 6.70 9.84 14.16
N ALA A 113 6.55 8.51 14.13
CA ALA A 113 7.07 7.64 15.18
C ALA A 113 8.55 7.28 14.97
N ASP A 114 9.24 7.01 16.08
CA ASP A 114 10.56 6.37 16.07
C ASP A 114 10.49 5.02 15.32
N GLN A 115 11.56 4.65 14.61
CA GLN A 115 11.62 3.43 13.81
C GLN A 115 11.30 2.16 14.61
N ARG A 116 11.60 2.12 15.92
CA ARG A 116 11.27 0.98 16.78
C ARG A 116 9.76 0.81 17.02
N ARG A 117 8.99 1.87 16.78
CA ARG A 117 7.53 1.89 16.88
C ARG A 117 6.87 1.77 15.51
N HIS A 118 7.63 1.60 14.42
CA HIS A 118 7.02 1.44 13.10
C HIS A 118 6.23 0.13 13.05
N PRO A 119 5.01 0.16 12.48
CA PRO A 119 4.23 -1.04 12.33
C PRO A 119 4.94 -1.97 11.35
N ARG A 120 4.69 -3.26 11.50
CA ARG A 120 5.18 -4.24 10.54
C ARG A 120 4.38 -4.13 9.25
N VAL A 121 5.07 -3.87 8.15
CA VAL A 121 4.48 -3.70 6.81
C VAL A 121 5.18 -4.60 5.80
N CYS A 122 4.39 -5.31 5.00
CA CYS A 122 4.86 -6.16 3.92
C CYS A 122 5.46 -5.28 2.82
N ARG A 123 6.71 -5.53 2.45
CA ARG A 123 7.44 -4.75 1.44
C ARG A 123 7.04 -5.07 0.01
N GLY A 124 6.25 -6.13 -0.20
CA GLY A 124 5.71 -6.50 -1.51
C GLY A 124 4.37 -5.83 -1.83
N CYS A 125 3.46 -5.71 -0.87
CA CYS A 125 2.11 -5.17 -1.11
C CYS A 125 1.67 -4.06 -0.14
N GLY A 126 2.48 -3.74 0.86
CA GLY A 126 2.14 -2.74 1.87
C GLY A 126 1.12 -3.23 2.90
N THR A 127 0.75 -4.51 2.93
CA THR A 127 -0.15 -5.00 3.99
C THR A 127 0.49 -4.81 5.37
N SER A 128 -0.30 -4.34 6.32
CA SER A 128 0.09 -4.17 7.71
C SER A 128 -0.78 -5.01 8.63
N ALA A 129 -0.42 -5.08 9.91
CA ALA A 129 -1.22 -5.73 10.94
C ALA A 129 -2.63 -5.12 11.13
N HIS A 130 -2.86 -3.91 10.60
CA HIS A 130 -4.13 -3.20 10.68
C HIS A 130 -5.09 -3.54 9.52
N ASP A 131 -4.64 -4.24 8.47
CA ASP A 131 -5.54 -4.71 7.42
C ASP A 131 -6.40 -5.90 7.91
N HIS A 132 -7.73 -5.78 7.80
CA HIS A 132 -8.67 -6.81 8.26
C HIS A 132 -8.50 -8.18 7.55
N ASP A 133 -8.10 -8.19 6.28
CA ASP A 133 -7.89 -9.41 5.47
C ASP A 133 -6.40 -9.72 5.26
N MET A 134 -5.58 -9.45 6.28
CA MET A 134 -4.13 -9.65 6.20
C MET A 134 -3.77 -11.14 6.02
N PRO A 135 -3.03 -11.51 4.95
CA PRO A 135 -2.40 -12.82 4.86
C PRO A 135 -1.33 -12.99 5.95
N SER A 136 -1.12 -14.22 6.43
CA SER A 136 -0.06 -14.54 7.39
C SER A 136 1.31 -14.06 6.92
N TRP A 137 2.21 -13.82 7.87
CA TRP A 137 3.58 -13.42 7.57
C TRP A 137 4.42 -14.62 7.12
N ALA A 138 5.17 -14.46 6.03
CA ALA A 138 6.11 -15.46 5.53
C ALA A 138 7.54 -15.19 6.00
N THR A 139 7.90 -13.91 6.12
CA THR A 139 9.21 -13.42 6.60
C THR A 139 9.02 -12.13 7.36
N ALA A 140 10.06 -11.59 8.00
CA ALA A 140 10.00 -10.36 8.80
C ALA A 140 9.37 -9.18 8.03
N THR A 141 9.57 -9.15 6.71
CA THR A 141 9.17 -8.05 5.83
C THR A 141 8.24 -8.45 4.70
N SER A 142 7.80 -9.71 4.61
CA SER A 142 6.90 -10.16 3.53
C SER A 142 5.76 -11.06 4.04
N CYS A 143 4.56 -10.88 3.49
CA CYS A 143 3.43 -11.75 3.74
C CYS A 143 3.42 -12.95 2.76
N THR A 144 2.67 -14.00 3.09
CA THR A 144 2.58 -15.24 2.28
C THR A 144 2.01 -15.01 0.88
N ARG A 145 1.26 -13.92 0.65
CA ARG A 145 0.81 -13.53 -0.70
C ARG A 145 1.97 -13.06 -1.58
N CYS A 146 2.91 -12.31 -1.01
CA CYS A 146 4.06 -11.75 -1.74
C CYS A 146 5.26 -12.70 -1.77
N ASP A 147 5.41 -13.52 -0.72
CA ASP A 147 6.46 -14.52 -0.61
C ASP A 147 5.87 -15.86 -0.13
N PRO A 148 5.22 -16.63 -1.02
CA PRO A 148 4.66 -17.94 -0.68
C PRO A 148 5.74 -19.01 -0.41
N ALA A 149 7.01 -18.70 -0.66
CA ALA A 149 8.15 -19.57 -0.42
C ALA A 149 8.89 -19.25 0.89
N GLY A 150 8.56 -18.13 1.56
CA GLY A 150 9.14 -17.78 2.84
C GLY A 150 8.96 -18.92 3.85
N GLU A 151 9.98 -19.18 4.64
CA GLU A 151 10.07 -20.35 5.53
C GLU A 151 9.06 -20.31 6.70
N GLY A 152 8.19 -19.30 6.74
CA GLY A 152 7.33 -19.01 7.87
C GLY A 152 8.12 -18.33 8.98
N LEU A 153 7.40 -17.63 9.85
CA LEU A 153 7.92 -17.13 11.12
C LEU A 153 7.16 -17.78 12.27
#